data_AF-A0A1F9LKE9-F1
#
_entry.id   AF-A0A1F9LKE9-F1
#
_cell.length_a   1.000
_cell.length_b   1.000
_cell.length_c   1.000
_cell.angle_alpha   90.00
_cell.angle_beta   90.00
_cell.angle_gamma   90.00
#
_symmetry.space_group_name_H-M   'P 1'
#
loop_
_entity.id
_entity.type
_entity.pdbx_description
1 polymer ?
#
loop_
_entity_poly.entity_id
_entity_poly.type
_entity_poly.pdbx_seq_one_letter_code
_entity_poly.pdbx_strand_id
1 'polypeptide(L)'
;MEKLRSYDRLQALAEIEQLAAKIYFRFSHLFLHHPSLRDFWWEMAKEKERHACILTVAGAVVKNDPDADDPGLRREKTDQLRERLTLFLRRGTPTITPEEAFRIARKIEACEINVIYSELLKAGCFPAAFFVLGGDNHVA
;
A
#
# COMPACT_ATOMS: atom_id res chain seq x y z
N MET A 1 14.03 -21.53 -5.40
CA MET A 1 12.58 -21.32 -5.60
C MET A 1 11.98 -20.36 -4.59
N GLU A 2 12.42 -20.39 -3.32
CA GLU A 2 11.92 -19.53 -2.24
C GLU A 2 12.07 -18.02 -2.50
N LYS A 3 13.24 -17.57 -2.96
CA LYS A 3 13.55 -16.16 -3.28
C LYS A 3 12.66 -15.52 -4.34
N LEU A 4 12.35 -16.25 -5.42
CA LEU A 4 11.41 -15.77 -6.43
C LEU A 4 10.04 -15.53 -5.79
N ARG A 5 9.61 -16.40 -4.87
CA ARG A 5 8.34 -16.24 -4.17
C ARG A 5 8.34 -15.03 -3.23
N SER A 6 9.46 -14.70 -2.59
CA SER A 6 9.59 -13.50 -1.74
C SER A 6 9.55 -12.20 -2.55
N TYR A 7 10.28 -12.17 -3.67
CA TYR A 7 10.27 -11.06 -4.62
C TYR A 7 8.87 -10.82 -5.21
N ASP A 8 8.24 -11.88 -5.73
CA ASP A 8 6.91 -11.82 -6.34
C ASP A 8 5.87 -11.30 -5.34
N ARG A 9 6.07 -11.56 -4.05
CA ARG A 9 5.20 -11.08 -2.97
C ARG A 9 5.38 -9.61 -2.68
N LEU A 10 6.60 -9.13 -2.50
CA LEU A 10 6.86 -7.70 -2.29
C LEU A 10 6.40 -6.87 -3.50
N GLN A 11 6.56 -7.41 -4.71
CA GLN A 11 6.04 -6.79 -5.92
C GLN A 11 4.51 -6.73 -5.92
N ALA A 12 3.83 -7.82 -5.54
CA ALA A 12 2.37 -7.84 -5.45
C ALA A 12 1.83 -6.88 -4.37
N LEU A 13 2.58 -6.67 -3.28
CA LEU A 13 2.26 -5.65 -2.27
C LEU A 13 2.42 -4.24 -2.82
N ALA A 14 3.51 -3.97 -3.55
CA ALA A 14 3.72 -2.67 -4.20
C ALA A 14 2.59 -2.35 -5.20
N GLU A 15 2.11 -3.35 -5.95
CA GLU A 15 0.96 -3.19 -6.83
C GLU A 15 -0.33 -2.81 -6.08
N ILE A 16 -0.56 -3.37 -4.89
CA ILE A 16 -1.72 -3.04 -4.05
C ILE A 16 -1.66 -1.59 -3.59
N GLU A 17 -0.51 -1.14 -3.07
CA GLU A 17 -0.30 0.25 -2.63
C GLU A 17 -0.50 1.23 -3.81
N GLN A 18 -0.03 0.90 -5.02
CA GLN A 18 -0.28 1.70 -6.21
C GLN A 18 -1.76 1.75 -6.62
N LEU A 19 -2.51 0.65 -6.45
CA LEU A 19 -3.94 0.63 -6.71
C LEU A 19 -4.70 1.49 -5.69
N ALA A 20 -4.30 1.45 -4.41
CA ALA A 20 -4.84 2.32 -3.38
C ALA A 20 -4.54 3.80 -3.67
N ALA A 21 -3.30 4.14 -4.04
CA ALA A 21 -2.91 5.49 -4.45
C ALA A 21 -3.79 6.03 -5.58
N LYS A 22 -4.04 5.23 -6.62
CA LYS A 22 -4.93 5.61 -7.73
C LYS A 22 -6.36 5.90 -7.27
N ILE A 23 -6.87 5.16 -6.28
CA ILE A 23 -8.19 5.42 -5.70
C ILE A 23 -8.19 6.75 -4.95
N TYR A 24 -7.16 7.03 -4.15
CA TYR A 24 -7.05 8.28 -3.39
C TYR A 24 -6.82 9.51 -4.27
N PHE A 25 -6.04 9.40 -5.35
CA PHE A 25 -5.96 10.47 -6.36
C PHE A 25 -7.33 10.76 -7.01
N ARG A 26 -8.13 9.72 -7.27
CA ARG A 26 -9.51 9.93 -7.76
C ARG A 26 -10.39 10.62 -6.74
N PHE A 27 -10.28 10.28 -5.45
CA PHE A 27 -11.01 11.00 -4.41
C PHE A 27 -10.58 12.47 -4.33
N SER A 28 -9.28 12.75 -4.41
CA SER A 28 -8.77 14.12 -4.47
C SER A 28 -9.38 14.90 -5.63
N HIS A 29 -9.46 14.28 -6.81
CA HIS A 29 -10.09 14.88 -7.99
C HIS A 29 -11.61 15.08 -7.84
N LEU A 30 -12.32 14.13 -7.22
CA LEU A 30 -13.76 14.23 -6.97
C LEU A 30 -14.10 15.38 -6.01
N PHE A 31 -13.24 15.65 -5.04
CA PHE A 31 -13.47 16.68 -4.03
C PHE A 31 -12.71 17.99 -4.33
N LEU A 32 -12.41 18.30 -5.60
CA LEU A 32 -11.73 19.54 -6.00
C LEU A 32 -12.39 20.82 -5.44
N HIS A 33 -13.72 20.81 -5.29
CA HIS A 33 -14.50 21.92 -4.74
C HIS A 33 -14.42 22.03 -3.20
N HIS A 34 -13.81 21.06 -2.53
CA HIS A 34 -13.58 21.03 -1.08
C HIS A 34 -12.06 20.93 -0.79
N PRO A 35 -11.35 22.06 -0.67
CA PRO A 35 -9.88 22.08 -0.58
C PRO A 35 -9.31 21.15 0.50
N SER A 36 -9.93 21.12 1.68
CA SER A 36 -9.50 20.25 2.78
C SER A 36 -9.57 18.76 2.44
N LEU A 37 -10.65 18.31 1.77
CA LEU A 37 -10.80 16.93 1.35
C LEU A 37 -9.87 16.62 0.17
N ARG A 38 -9.78 17.52 -0.80
CA ARG A 38 -8.83 17.38 -1.92
C ARG A 38 -7.41 17.13 -1.42
N ASP A 39 -6.94 17.98 -0.51
CA ASP A 39 -5.56 17.94 0.00
C ASP A 39 -5.34 16.71 0.89
N PHE A 40 -6.31 16.36 1.72
CA PHE A 40 -6.27 15.12 2.51
C PHE A 40 -6.08 13.88 1.63
N TRP A 41 -6.91 13.72 0.59
CA TRP A 41 -6.83 12.56 -0.30
C TRP A 41 -5.57 12.57 -1.17
N TRP A 42 -5.07 13.76 -1.52
CA TRP A 42 -3.81 13.92 -2.24
C TRP A 42 -2.61 13.43 -1.41
N GLU A 43 -2.53 13.85 -0.14
CA GLU A 43 -1.46 13.41 0.76
C GLU A 43 -1.55 11.90 1.05
N MET A 44 -2.77 11.37 1.27
CA MET A 44 -2.97 9.91 1.38
C MET A 44 -2.48 9.16 0.14
N ALA A 45 -2.74 9.67 -1.07
CA ALA A 45 -2.28 9.04 -2.30
C ALA A 45 -0.74 9.03 -2.41
N LYS A 46 -0.09 10.15 -2.03
CA LYS A 46 1.37 10.26 -2.01
C LYS A 46 2.01 9.28 -1.02
N GLU A 47 1.41 9.10 0.15
CA GLU A 47 1.89 8.14 1.14
C GLU A 47 1.88 6.71 0.58
N LYS A 48 0.80 6.32 -0.10
CA LYS A 48 0.71 5.02 -0.78
C LYS A 48 1.75 4.83 -1.89
N GLU A 49 2.00 5.86 -2.70
CA GLU A 49 3.09 5.82 -3.70
C GLU A 49 4.47 5.65 -3.05
N ARG A 50 4.71 6.31 -1.91
CA ARG A 50 5.95 6.14 -1.15
C ARG A 50 6.10 4.71 -0.65
N HIS A 51 5.04 4.11 -0.10
CA HIS A 51 5.05 2.71 0.33
C HIS A 51 5.32 1.75 -0.84
N ALA A 52 4.66 1.95 -1.98
CA ALA A 52 4.90 1.15 -3.17
C ALA A 52 6.37 1.23 -3.64
N CYS A 53 6.96 2.43 -3.61
CA CYS A 53 8.37 2.64 -3.94
C CYS A 53 9.28 1.83 -3.00
N ILE A 54 9.05 1.93 -1.67
CA ILE A 54 9.83 1.19 -0.66
C ILE A 54 9.73 -0.32 -0.91
N LEU A 55 8.52 -0.85 -1.14
CA LEU A 55 8.30 -2.26 -1.40
C LEU A 55 8.97 -2.74 -2.70
N THR A 56 8.97 -1.90 -3.74
CA THR A 56 9.63 -2.20 -5.02
C THR A 56 11.15 -2.26 -4.85
N VAL A 57 11.73 -1.29 -4.13
CA VAL A 57 13.17 -1.27 -3.83
C VAL A 57 13.54 -2.47 -2.95
N ALA A 58 12.77 -2.75 -1.89
CA ALA A 58 12.98 -3.90 -1.03
C ALA A 58 12.91 -5.23 -1.82
N GLY A 59 11.95 -5.35 -2.74
CA GLY A 59 11.87 -6.47 -3.66
C GLY A 59 13.14 -6.61 -4.49
N ALA A 60 13.60 -5.54 -5.13
CA ALA A 60 14.83 -5.57 -5.93
C ALA A 60 16.07 -5.96 -5.11
N VAL A 61 16.17 -5.53 -3.84
CA VAL A 61 17.24 -5.94 -2.93
C VAL A 61 17.16 -7.45 -2.63
N VAL A 62 15.99 -7.95 -2.20
CA VAL A 62 15.76 -9.37 -1.89
C VAL A 62 16.03 -10.28 -3.10
N LYS A 63 15.70 -9.82 -4.31
CA LYS A 63 15.97 -10.57 -5.54
C LYS A 63 17.47 -10.81 -5.77
N ASN A 64 18.29 -9.86 -5.35
CA ASN A 64 19.74 -9.88 -5.57
C ASN A 64 20.52 -10.42 -4.35
N ASP A 65 19.84 -10.72 -3.25
CA ASP A 65 20.46 -11.21 -2.02
C ASP A 65 20.53 -12.76 -1.98
N PRO A 66 21.73 -13.35 -1.77
CA PRO A 66 21.90 -14.78 -1.62
C PRO A 66 21.25 -15.39 -0.35
N ASP A 67 20.95 -14.60 0.68
CA ASP A 67 20.55 -15.09 2.01
C ASP A 67 19.17 -14.56 2.47
N ALA A 68 18.43 -13.86 1.60
CA ALA A 68 17.14 -13.29 1.99
C ALA A 68 16.07 -14.34 2.30
N ASP A 69 15.53 -14.27 3.51
CA ASP A 69 14.42 -15.09 4.00
C ASP A 69 13.09 -14.71 3.35
N ASP A 70 12.20 -15.70 3.29
CA ASP A 70 10.86 -15.54 2.76
C ASP A 70 9.90 -14.93 3.78
N PRO A 71 9.30 -13.75 3.51
CA PRO A 71 8.39 -13.11 4.45
C PRO A 71 7.05 -13.84 4.65
N GLY A 72 6.81 -14.99 4.03
CA GLY A 72 5.71 -15.88 4.40
C GLY A 72 4.30 -15.41 3.99
N LEU A 73 4.16 -14.31 3.23
CA LEU A 73 2.85 -13.77 2.85
C LEU A 73 2.00 -14.82 2.09
N ARG A 74 0.71 -14.90 2.41
CA ARG A 74 -0.24 -15.78 1.70
C ARG A 74 -0.77 -15.14 0.41
N ARG A 75 -0.34 -15.67 -0.74
CA ARG A 75 -0.72 -15.23 -2.10
C ARG A 75 -2.21 -14.99 -2.32
N GLU A 76 -3.06 -15.87 -1.78
CA GLU A 76 -4.51 -15.83 -1.96
C GLU A 76 -5.16 -14.55 -1.42
N LYS A 77 -4.69 -14.04 -0.27
CA LYS A 77 -5.24 -12.79 0.31
C LYS A 77 -4.83 -11.56 -0.47
N THR A 78 -3.59 -11.55 -0.97
CA THR A 78 -3.03 -10.49 -1.82
C THR A 78 -3.78 -10.40 -3.14
N ASP A 79 -4.05 -11.55 -3.79
CA ASP A 79 -4.81 -11.62 -5.04
C ASP A 79 -6.25 -11.12 -4.87
N GLN A 80 -6.94 -11.52 -3.79
CA GLN A 80 -8.30 -11.04 -3.48
C GLN A 80 -8.36 -9.52 -3.25
N LEU A 81 -7.37 -8.94 -2.55
CA LEU A 81 -7.32 -7.50 -2.33
C LEU A 81 -7.09 -6.74 -3.64
N ARG A 82 -6.14 -7.21 -4.45
CA ARG A 82 -5.85 -6.65 -5.78
C ARG A 82 -7.08 -6.65 -6.69
N GLU A 83 -7.82 -7.77 -6.73
CA GLU A 83 -9.04 -7.87 -7.53
C GLU A 83 -10.12 -6.88 -7.06
N ARG A 84 -10.32 -6.76 -5.74
CA ARG A 84 -11.27 -5.80 -5.17
C ARG A 84 -10.92 -4.35 -5.52
N LEU A 85 -9.66 -3.95 -5.36
CA LEU A 85 -9.21 -2.60 -5.71
C LEU A 85 -9.35 -2.33 -7.22
N THR A 86 -9.01 -3.32 -8.05
CA THR A 86 -9.17 -3.23 -9.50
C THR A 86 -10.66 -3.08 -9.89
N LEU A 87 -11.56 -3.82 -9.24
CA LEU A 87 -13.00 -3.69 -9.45
C LEU A 87 -13.52 -2.30 -9.06
N PHE A 88 -13.03 -1.74 -7.94
CA PHE A 88 -13.35 -0.36 -7.55
C PHE A 88 -12.90 0.64 -8.62
N LEU A 89 -11.69 0.50 -9.17
CA LEU A 89 -11.20 1.37 -10.24
C LEU A 89 -11.99 1.22 -11.55
N ARG A 90 -12.59 0.06 -11.81
CA ARG A 90 -13.39 -0.22 -13.02
C ARG A 90 -14.83 0.27 -12.96
N ARG A 91 -15.42 0.45 -11.77
CA ARG A 91 -16.83 0.85 -11.60
C ARG A 91 -17.17 2.28 -12.06
N GLY A 92 -16.21 3.02 -12.62
CA GLY A 92 -16.38 4.44 -12.96
C GLY A 92 -16.48 5.31 -11.71
N THR A 93 -16.60 6.63 -11.91
CA THR A 93 -16.75 7.62 -10.82
C THR A 93 -18.19 8.13 -10.81
N PRO A 94 -19.14 7.44 -10.16
CA PRO A 94 -20.36 8.10 -9.72
C PRO A 94 -19.99 9.16 -8.67
N THR A 95 -20.84 10.17 -8.49
CA THR A 95 -20.76 11.15 -7.40
C THR A 95 -20.88 10.42 -6.06
N ILE A 96 -19.75 9.97 -5.53
CA ILE A 96 -19.65 9.42 -4.18
C ILE A 96 -19.59 10.56 -3.17
N THR A 97 -20.24 10.37 -2.02
CA THR A 97 -20.15 11.35 -0.93
C THR A 97 -18.81 11.20 -0.19
N PRO A 98 -18.37 12.22 0.57
CA PRO A 98 -17.19 12.10 1.44
C PRO A 98 -17.27 10.89 2.38
N GLU A 99 -18.45 10.60 2.95
CA GLU A 99 -18.65 9.47 3.87
C GLU A 99 -18.42 8.12 3.19
N GLU A 100 -18.87 7.97 1.93
CA GLU A 100 -18.58 6.79 1.12
C GLU A 100 -17.08 6.66 0.86
N ALA A 101 -16.40 7.76 0.49
CA ALA A 101 -14.96 7.77 0.27
C ALA A 101 -14.17 7.34 1.52
N PHE A 102 -14.52 7.87 2.70
CA PHE A 102 -13.92 7.45 3.97
C PHE A 102 -14.22 6.00 4.33
N ARG A 103 -15.44 5.51 4.06
CA ARG A 103 -15.78 4.10 4.28
C ARG A 103 -15.00 3.17 3.35
N ILE A 104 -14.79 3.57 2.09
CA ILE A 104 -13.96 2.82 1.15
C ILE A 104 -12.51 2.81 1.65
N ALA A 105 -11.94 3.97 1.97
CA ALA A 105 -10.57 4.09 2.48
C ALA A 105 -10.36 3.21 3.71
N ARG A 106 -11.25 3.29 4.71
CA ARG A 106 -11.19 2.40 5.89
C ARG A 106 -11.18 0.92 5.54
N LYS A 107 -11.95 0.49 4.53
CA LYS A 107 -11.94 -0.92 4.09
C LYS A 107 -10.62 -1.29 3.42
N ILE A 108 -10.01 -0.39 2.66
CA ILE A 108 -8.71 -0.59 2.02
C ILE A 108 -7.64 -0.72 3.10
N GLU A 109 -7.52 0.27 3.99
CA GLU A 109 -6.53 0.29 5.08
C GLU A 109 -6.66 -0.93 6.00
N ALA A 110 -7.89 -1.33 6.35
CA ALA A 110 -8.11 -2.53 7.16
C ALA A 110 -7.67 -3.81 6.46
N CYS A 111 -7.75 -3.88 5.12
CA CYS A 111 -7.22 -5.03 4.38
C CYS A 111 -5.70 -4.98 4.30
N GLU A 112 -5.10 -3.80 4.12
CA GLU A 112 -3.64 -3.62 4.08
C GLU A 112 -2.99 -3.94 5.43
N ILE A 113 -3.53 -3.46 6.56
CA ILE A 113 -3.04 -3.82 7.90
C ILE A 113 -3.05 -5.34 8.10
N ASN A 114 -4.13 -5.99 7.69
CA ASN A 114 -4.29 -7.43 7.86
C ASN A 114 -3.39 -8.27 6.92
N VAL A 115 -3.02 -7.75 5.75
CA VAL A 115 -2.27 -8.51 4.73
C VAL A 115 -0.80 -8.13 4.66
N ILE A 116 -0.47 -6.84 4.75
CA ILE A 116 0.86 -6.29 4.53
C ILE A 116 1.64 -6.26 5.84
N TYR A 117 1.12 -5.52 6.82
CA TYR A 117 1.84 -5.24 8.06
C TYR A 117 1.91 -6.46 8.98
N SER A 118 0.85 -7.27 9.05
CA SER A 118 0.84 -8.48 9.88
C SER A 118 1.85 -9.54 9.42
N GLU A 119 2.14 -9.59 8.13
CA GLU A 119 3.07 -10.56 7.55
C GLU A 119 4.51 -10.00 7.55
N LEU A 120 4.70 -8.70 7.32
CA LEU A 120 6.00 -8.03 7.53
C LEU A 120 6.47 -8.09 8.99
N LEU A 121 5.55 -7.98 9.95
CA LEU A 121 5.83 -8.15 11.38
C LEU A 121 6.26 -9.59 11.71
N LYS A 122 5.62 -10.59 11.10
CA LYS A 122 5.98 -12.01 11.29
C LYS A 122 7.29 -12.39 10.62
N ALA A 123 7.63 -11.72 9.51
CA ALA A 123 8.86 -11.96 8.75
C ALA A 123 10.13 -11.44 9.43
N GLY A 124 10.04 -10.73 10.56
CA GLY A 124 11.21 -10.22 11.27
C GLY A 124 11.96 -9.08 10.54
N CYS A 125 11.43 -8.55 9.44
CA CYS A 125 12.04 -7.46 8.63
C CYS A 125 12.06 -6.07 9.31
N PHE A 126 11.99 -6.02 10.65
CA PHE A 126 11.87 -4.77 11.41
C PHE A 126 13.14 -3.94 11.64
N PRO A 127 14.39 -4.37 11.35
CA PRO A 127 15.51 -3.42 11.45
C PRO A 127 15.51 -2.39 10.30
N ALA A 128 15.03 -2.75 9.11
CA ALA A 128 15.10 -1.88 7.93
C ALA A 128 13.86 -0.96 7.76
N ALA A 129 12.68 -1.43 8.15
CA ALA A 129 11.44 -0.66 8.01
C ALA A 129 11.33 0.52 9.00
N PHE A 130 11.91 0.39 10.20
CA PHE A 130 11.93 1.48 11.20
C PHE A 130 12.76 2.67 10.70
N PHE A 131 13.88 2.42 10.01
CA PHE A 131 14.75 3.47 9.47
C PHE A 131 14.09 4.29 8.34
N VAL A 132 13.09 3.71 7.65
CA VAL A 132 12.42 4.35 6.50
C VAL A 132 11.13 5.07 6.91
N LEU A 133 10.52 4.68 8.04
CA LEU A 133 9.23 5.20 8.55
C LEU A 133 9.33 6.07 9.82
N GLY A 134 10.52 6.29 10.41
CA GLY A 134 10.74 7.33 11.43
C GLY A 134 12.16 7.34 12.01
N GLY A 135 12.87 8.47 12.11
CA GLY A 135 12.52 9.82 11.73
C GLY A 135 13.65 10.81 11.95
N ASP A 136 13.69 11.83 11.10
CA ASP A 136 14.19 13.15 11.48
C ASP A 136 13.07 13.87 12.23
N ASN A 137 12.84 13.46 13.48
CA ASN A 137 12.21 14.32 14.47
C ASN A 137 13.34 14.86 15.36
N HIS A 138 14.11 15.79 14.81
CA HIS A 138 14.78 16.78 15.65
C HIS A 138 13.70 17.68 16.24
N VAL A 139 13.28 17.36 17.46
CA VAL A 139 12.66 18.33 18.37
C VAL A 139 13.49 18.34 19.64
N ALA A 140 14.19 19.47 19.80
CA ALA A 140 15.05 19.92 20.91
C ALA A 140 16.37 19.17 21.12
#